data_AF-F8AKF1-F1
#
_entry.id   AF-F8AKF1-F1
#
_cell.length_a   1.000
_cell.length_b   1.000
_cell.length_c   1.000
_cell.angle_alpha   90.00
_cell.angle_beta   90.00
_cell.angle_gamma   90.00
#
_symmetry.space_group_name_H-M   'P 1'
#
loop_
_entity.id
_entity.type
_entity.pdbx_description
1 polymer ?
#
loop_
_entity_poly.entity_id
_entity_poly.type
_entity_poly.pdbx_seq_one_letter_code
_entity_poly.pdbx_strand_id
1 'polypeptide(L)'
;MDVYEVLFQKCLEYEVIVDGKEVPLWKLKKEDIANGNVDFDLQWDSLQDLAISLYELKKEQQKSKELIKYPLEEVIIGIAFLKSKKSGYLITDDMNNINTCLNYLSELITARINCISRYYYLIKKPMNTNLFDEIILKFPQKKDIKVKNIEDLKELVFKLKNFGKNLKI
;
A
#
# COMPACT_ATOMS: atom_id res chain seq x y z
N MET A 1 -14.57 -11.88 -6.76
CA MET A 1 -13.39 -11.05 -7.01
C MET A 1 -12.66 -10.88 -5.70
N ASP A 2 -11.38 -11.23 -5.66
CA ASP A 2 -10.54 -11.13 -4.46
C ASP A 2 -10.27 -9.66 -4.11
N VAL A 3 -10.15 -9.32 -2.82
CA VAL A 3 -9.90 -7.95 -2.36
C VAL A 3 -8.59 -7.39 -2.91
N TYR A 4 -7.56 -8.23 -3.03
CA TYR A 4 -6.27 -7.82 -3.58
C TYR A 4 -6.36 -7.54 -5.08
N GLU A 5 -7.22 -8.25 -5.80
CA GLU A 5 -7.49 -7.94 -7.21
C GLU A 5 -8.21 -6.59 -7.34
N VAL A 6 -9.19 -6.30 -6.49
CA VAL A 6 -9.84 -4.98 -6.47
C VAL A 6 -8.84 -3.87 -6.15
N LEU A 7 -7.96 -4.10 -5.17
CA LEU A 7 -6.91 -3.14 -4.82
C LEU A 7 -5.94 -2.93 -5.99
N PHE A 8 -5.56 -4.01 -6.70
CA PHE A 8 -4.72 -3.92 -7.87
C PHE A 8 -5.35 -3.05 -8.96
N GLN A 9 -6.62 -3.28 -9.29
CA GLN A 9 -7.35 -2.44 -10.27
C GLN A 9 -7.43 -0.98 -9.82
N LYS A 10 -7.64 -0.72 -8.53
CA LYS A 10 -7.60 0.66 -8.00
C LYS A 10 -6.22 1.32 -8.14
N CYS A 11 -5.15 0.56 -7.93
CA CYS A 11 -3.79 1.07 -8.14
C CYS A 11 -3.53 1.39 -9.62
N LEU A 12 -4.13 0.66 -10.55
CA LEU A 12 -4.01 0.94 -11.98
C LEU A 12 -4.69 2.24 -12.42
N GLU A 13 -5.73 2.67 -11.72
CA GLU A 13 -6.41 3.95 -11.94
C GLU A 13 -5.69 5.14 -11.26
N TYR A 14 -4.61 4.89 -10.52
CA TYR A 14 -3.83 5.96 -9.89
C TYR A 14 -3.24 6.90 -10.95
N GLU A 15 -3.53 8.19 -10.83
CA GLU A 15 -3.05 9.21 -11.75
C GLU A 15 -1.60 9.56 -11.45
N VAL A 16 -0.77 9.54 -12.49
CA VAL A 16 0.64 9.95 -12.45
C VAL A 16 0.88 11.09 -13.43
N ILE A 17 1.97 11.82 -13.27
CA ILE A 17 2.31 12.95 -14.11
C ILE A 17 3.35 12.51 -15.16
N VAL A 18 2.99 12.65 -16.43
CA VAL A 18 3.88 12.44 -17.59
C VAL A 18 3.81 13.67 -18.48
N ASP A 19 4.97 14.28 -18.77
CA ASP A 19 5.06 15.53 -19.55
C ASP A 19 4.10 16.63 -19.06
N GLY A 20 3.92 16.73 -17.74
CA GLY A 20 3.03 17.70 -17.10
C GLY A 20 1.53 17.40 -17.22
N LYS A 21 1.14 16.19 -17.65
CA LYS A 21 -0.26 15.75 -17.74
C LYS A 21 -0.52 14.58 -16.81
N GLU A 22 -1.69 14.60 -16.16
CA GLU A 22 -2.20 13.48 -15.38
C GLU A 22 -2.66 12.35 -16.31
N VAL A 23 -2.11 11.16 -16.09
CA VAL A 23 -2.38 9.96 -16.86
C VAL A 23 -2.52 8.80 -15.89
N PRO A 24 -3.57 7.97 -15.98
CA PRO A 24 -3.69 6.81 -15.11
C PRO A 24 -2.58 5.79 -15.40
N LEU A 25 -2.11 5.11 -14.35
CA LEU A 25 -1.00 4.16 -14.40
C LEU A 25 -1.17 3.10 -15.50
N TRP A 26 -2.40 2.65 -15.75
CA TRP A 26 -2.65 1.63 -16.77
C TRP A 26 -2.32 2.05 -18.21
N LYS A 27 -2.26 3.34 -18.50
CA LYS A 27 -1.90 3.87 -19.83
C LYS A 27 -0.39 3.94 -20.05
N LEU A 28 0.42 3.83 -19.00
CA LEU A 28 1.87 3.92 -19.11
C LEU A 28 2.45 2.69 -19.79
N LYS A 29 3.49 2.91 -20.60
CA LYS A 29 4.34 1.84 -21.10
C LYS A 29 5.50 1.62 -20.13
N LYS A 30 6.11 0.45 -20.24
CA LYS A 30 7.27 0.08 -19.44
C LYS A 30 8.44 1.05 -19.66
N GLU A 31 8.62 1.50 -20.89
CA GLU A 31 9.69 2.42 -21.27
C GLU A 31 9.53 3.77 -20.56
N ASP A 32 8.29 4.24 -20.38
CA ASP A 32 8.01 5.51 -19.70
C ASP A 32 8.50 5.46 -18.24
N ILE A 33 8.21 4.36 -17.54
CA ILE A 33 8.64 4.12 -16.15
C ILE A 33 10.16 3.91 -16.08
N ALA A 34 10.73 3.12 -17.00
CA ALA A 34 12.16 2.79 -16.99
C ALA A 34 13.05 4.00 -17.28
N ASN A 35 12.60 4.91 -18.14
CA ASN A 35 13.31 6.13 -18.50
C ASN A 35 13.26 7.21 -17.41
N GLY A 36 12.43 7.02 -16.36
CA GLY A 36 12.29 7.98 -15.27
C GLY A 36 11.51 9.24 -15.67
N ASN A 37 10.68 9.15 -16.71
CA ASN A 37 9.86 10.26 -17.20
C ASN A 37 8.48 10.34 -16.51
N VAL A 38 8.29 9.52 -15.47
CA VAL A 38 7.02 9.41 -14.73
C VAL A 38 7.27 9.97 -13.34
N ASP A 39 6.50 10.99 -12.98
CA ASP A 39 6.36 11.44 -11.61
C ASP A 39 5.10 10.81 -11.01
N PHE A 40 5.26 10.06 -9.93
CA PHE A 40 4.17 9.36 -9.25
C PHE A 40 3.42 10.25 -8.24
N ASP A 41 3.82 11.51 -8.08
CA ASP A 41 3.21 12.49 -7.15
C ASP A 41 3.03 11.91 -5.73
N LEU A 42 4.07 11.21 -5.25
CA LEU A 42 4.04 10.55 -3.94
C LEU A 42 4.60 11.46 -2.86
N GLN A 43 4.05 11.34 -1.66
CA GLN A 43 4.52 12.08 -0.47
C GLN A 43 5.90 11.63 0.05
N TRP A 44 6.45 10.54 -0.49
CA TRP A 44 7.72 9.95 -0.06
C TRP A 44 8.72 9.94 -1.20
N ASP A 45 9.96 10.33 -0.91
CA ASP A 45 11.05 10.36 -1.89
C ASP A 45 11.73 9.00 -2.07
N SER A 46 11.58 8.07 -1.11
CA SER A 46 12.24 6.77 -1.13
C SER A 46 11.51 5.68 -0.36
N LEU A 47 11.91 4.43 -0.61
CA LEU A 47 11.41 3.28 0.16
C LEU A 47 11.72 3.38 1.65
N GLN A 48 12.83 3.98 2.05
CA GLN A 48 13.15 4.20 3.47
C GLN A 48 12.20 5.20 4.13
N ASP A 49 11.87 6.30 3.44
CA ASP A 49 10.95 7.31 3.97
C ASP A 49 9.54 6.73 4.12
N LEU A 50 9.12 5.93 3.13
CA LEU A 50 7.87 5.18 3.20
C LEU A 50 7.87 4.15 4.34
N ALA A 51 8.96 3.41 4.55
CA ALA A 51 9.07 2.45 5.63
C ALA A 51 8.95 3.13 7.01
N ILE A 52 9.58 4.30 7.20
CA ILE A 52 9.49 5.09 8.43
C ILE A 52 8.03 5.52 8.66
N SER A 53 7.39 6.09 7.63
CA SER A 53 6.00 6.53 7.70
C SER A 53 5.04 5.38 8.06
N LEU A 54 5.21 4.21 7.45
CA LEU A 54 4.42 3.01 7.76
C LEU A 54 4.62 2.54 9.20
N TYR A 55 5.86 2.56 9.70
CA TYR A 55 6.17 2.19 11.08
C TYR A 55 5.50 3.14 12.09
N GLU A 56 5.54 4.44 11.82
CA GLU A 56 4.90 5.46 12.65
C GLU A 56 3.38 5.33 12.65
N LEU A 57 2.76 5.21 11.46
CA LEU A 57 1.33 4.99 11.30
C LEU A 57 0.85 3.72 12.02
N LYS A 58 1.61 2.61 11.90
CA LYS A 58 1.33 1.38 12.65
C LYS A 58 1.30 1.65 14.15
N LYS A 59 2.33 2.33 14.68
CA LYS A 59 2.44 2.64 16.11
C LYS A 59 1.28 3.52 16.59
N GLU A 60 0.91 4.52 15.79
CA GLU A 60 -0.20 5.41 16.09
C GLU A 60 -1.52 4.64 16.11
N GLN A 61 -1.76 3.80 15.08
CA GLN A 61 -2.98 3.01 14.97
C GLN A 61 -3.15 2.01 16.12
N GLN A 62 -2.05 1.43 16.61
CA GLN A 62 -2.06 0.52 17.77
C GLN A 62 -2.49 1.19 19.08
N LYS A 63 -2.28 2.51 19.21
CA LYS A 63 -2.67 3.30 20.38
C LYS A 63 -4.04 3.97 20.22
N SER A 64 -4.51 4.11 18.99
CA SER A 64 -5.77 4.77 18.67
C SER A 64 -6.98 3.86 18.89
N LYS A 65 -8.08 4.46 19.35
CA LYS A 65 -9.42 3.84 19.37
C LYS A 65 -10.18 4.09 18.06
N GLU A 66 -9.62 4.90 17.17
CA GLU A 66 -10.19 5.27 15.88
C GLU A 66 -9.30 4.84 14.73
N LEU A 67 -9.89 4.68 13.54
CA LEU A 67 -9.12 4.43 12.33
C LEU A 67 -8.44 5.71 11.84
N ILE A 68 -7.12 5.66 11.78
CA ILE A 68 -6.29 6.76 11.27
C ILE A 68 -6.40 6.77 9.74
N LYS A 69 -6.51 7.95 9.12
CA LYS A 69 -6.56 8.03 7.65
C LYS A 69 -5.21 7.59 7.07
N TYR A 70 -5.26 6.81 6.01
CA TYR A 70 -4.08 6.26 5.38
C TYR A 70 -4.33 6.00 3.87
N PRO A 71 -3.50 6.56 2.97
CA PRO A 71 -3.67 6.39 1.52
C PRO A 71 -3.06 5.06 1.08
N LEU A 72 -3.85 3.99 1.15
CA LEU A 72 -3.42 2.63 0.87
C LEU A 72 -2.90 2.48 -0.57
N GLU A 73 -3.62 3.04 -1.54
CA GLU A 73 -3.27 3.00 -2.96
C GLU A 73 -1.90 3.67 -3.20
N GLU A 74 -1.69 4.88 -2.69
CA GLU A 74 -0.40 5.61 -2.80
C GLU A 74 0.76 4.82 -2.19
N VAL A 75 0.55 4.18 -1.03
CA VAL A 75 1.62 3.36 -0.44
C VAL A 75 1.95 2.17 -1.31
N ILE A 76 0.96 1.48 -1.84
CA ILE A 76 1.21 0.33 -2.71
C ILE A 76 1.98 0.75 -3.97
N ILE A 77 1.63 1.89 -4.57
CA ILE A 77 2.39 2.51 -5.67
C ILE A 77 3.81 2.86 -5.22
N GLY A 78 3.97 3.45 -4.04
CA GLY A 78 5.27 3.78 -3.47
C GLY A 78 6.16 2.56 -3.27
N ILE A 79 5.62 1.46 -2.72
CA ILE A 79 6.37 0.20 -2.56
C ILE A 79 6.79 -0.36 -3.93
N ALA A 80 5.94 -0.22 -4.95
CA ALA A 80 6.22 -0.73 -6.28
C ALA A 80 7.28 0.10 -7.04
N PHE A 81 7.26 1.43 -6.94
CA PHE A 81 8.02 2.28 -7.86
C PHE A 81 9.09 3.17 -7.22
N LEU A 82 9.06 3.40 -5.89
CA LEU A 82 10.13 4.13 -5.23
C LEU A 82 11.44 3.34 -5.25
N LYS A 83 12.55 4.08 -5.34
CA LYS A 83 13.91 3.54 -5.23
C LYS A 83 14.43 3.69 -3.81
N SER A 84 15.39 2.86 -3.45
CA SER A 84 16.15 3.06 -2.20
C SER A 84 17.09 4.25 -2.32
N LYS A 85 17.28 4.96 -1.21
CA LYS A 85 18.37 5.95 -1.08
C LYS A 85 19.71 5.27 -1.31
N LYS A 86 20.56 5.89 -2.16
CA LYS A 86 21.91 5.41 -2.50
C LYS A 86 22.98 5.85 -1.49
N SER A 87 22.64 6.69 -0.52
CA SER A 87 23.55 7.20 0.51
C SER A 87 22.85 7.30 1.87
N GLY A 88 23.60 7.06 2.96
CA GLY A 88 23.10 7.07 4.34
C GLY A 88 23.54 5.84 5.15
N TYR A 89 23.21 5.82 6.45
CA TYR A 89 23.63 4.77 7.39
C TYR A 89 22.99 3.39 7.16
N LEU A 90 21.92 3.31 6.35
CA LEU A 90 21.21 2.08 6.01
C LEU A 90 21.14 1.94 4.48
N ILE A 91 22.28 1.60 3.86
CA ILE A 91 22.33 1.16 2.46
C ILE A 91 21.79 -0.27 2.42
N THR A 92 20.52 -0.40 2.12
CA THR A 92 19.81 -1.67 1.89
C THR A 92 19.34 -1.69 0.44
N ASP A 93 19.43 -2.85 -0.22
CA ASP A 93 18.91 -2.99 -1.58
C ASP A 93 17.38 -2.81 -1.62
N ASP A 94 16.84 -2.51 -2.81
CA ASP A 94 15.41 -2.26 -3.03
C ASP A 94 14.53 -3.41 -2.52
N MET A 95 14.99 -4.65 -2.64
CA MET A 95 14.20 -5.82 -2.23
C MET A 95 14.03 -5.88 -0.72
N ASN A 96 15.08 -5.60 0.04
CA ASN A 96 15.01 -5.56 1.50
C ASN A 96 14.12 -4.41 2.01
N ASN A 97 14.20 -3.24 1.38
CA ASN A 97 13.33 -2.12 1.75
C ASN A 97 11.86 -2.37 1.39
N ILE A 98 11.58 -3.00 0.25
CA ILE A 98 10.23 -3.43 -0.12
C ILE A 98 9.67 -4.42 0.90
N ASN A 99 10.45 -5.45 1.25
CA ASN A 99 10.03 -6.42 2.26
C ASN A 99 9.74 -5.75 3.61
N THR A 100 10.52 -4.73 3.97
CA THR A 100 10.31 -3.95 5.20
C THR A 100 9.01 -3.17 5.14
N CYS A 101 8.74 -2.45 4.03
CA CYS A 101 7.47 -1.74 3.83
C CYS A 101 6.27 -2.70 3.88
N LEU A 102 6.37 -3.86 3.20
CA LEU A 102 5.32 -4.89 3.19
C LEU A 102 5.04 -5.45 4.58
N ASN A 103 6.08 -5.70 5.38
CA ASN A 103 5.92 -6.12 6.77
C ASN A 103 5.18 -5.07 7.58
N TYR A 104 5.60 -3.80 7.54
CA TYR A 104 4.93 -2.73 8.29
C TYR A 104 3.51 -2.47 7.81
N LEU A 105 3.24 -2.59 6.51
CA LEU A 105 1.88 -2.51 5.97
C LEU A 105 1.00 -3.65 6.47
N SER A 106 1.51 -4.89 6.47
CA SER A 106 0.79 -6.06 7.02
C SER A 106 0.44 -5.87 8.51
N GLU A 107 1.39 -5.33 9.28
CA GLU A 107 1.20 -5.03 10.70
C GLU A 107 0.25 -3.85 10.93
N LEU A 108 0.26 -2.82 10.08
CA LEU A 108 -0.70 -1.72 10.11
C LEU A 108 -2.11 -2.25 9.83
N ILE A 109 -2.30 -3.05 8.78
CA ILE A 109 -3.57 -3.69 8.46
C ILE A 109 -4.05 -4.54 9.66
N THR A 110 -3.16 -5.34 10.25
CA THR A 110 -3.44 -6.09 11.48
C THR A 110 -3.94 -5.18 12.60
N ALA A 111 -3.24 -4.06 12.86
CA ALA A 111 -3.60 -3.11 13.90
C ALA A 111 -4.98 -2.47 13.66
N ARG A 112 -5.30 -2.12 12.41
CA ARG A 112 -6.61 -1.57 12.01
C ARG A 112 -7.74 -2.57 12.24
N ILE A 113 -7.55 -3.83 11.86
CA ILE A 113 -8.53 -4.89 12.06
C ILE A 113 -8.81 -5.09 13.54
N ASN A 114 -7.77 -5.10 14.36
CA ASN A 114 -7.91 -5.18 15.81
C ASN A 114 -8.63 -3.96 16.39
N CYS A 115 -8.39 -2.76 15.85
CA CYS A 115 -9.14 -1.55 16.21
C CYS A 115 -10.63 -1.70 15.89
N ILE A 116 -10.98 -2.15 14.68
CA ILE A 116 -12.36 -2.41 14.24
C ILE A 116 -13.05 -3.44 15.13
N SER A 117 -12.40 -4.58 15.35
CA SER A 117 -12.93 -5.66 16.18
C SER A 117 -13.18 -5.21 17.62
N ARG A 118 -12.31 -4.38 18.18
CA ARG A 118 -12.39 -3.93 19.59
C ARG A 118 -13.39 -2.80 19.81
N TYR A 119 -13.49 -1.84 18.88
CA TYR A 119 -14.16 -0.56 19.14
C TYR A 119 -15.37 -0.28 18.24
N TYR A 120 -15.47 -0.90 17.07
CA TYR A 120 -16.52 -0.58 16.09
C TYR A 120 -17.55 -1.70 15.87
N TYR A 121 -17.26 -2.92 16.33
CA TYR A 121 -18.20 -4.03 16.25
C TYR A 121 -19.53 -3.69 16.96
N LEU A 122 -20.63 -3.61 16.18
CA LEU A 122 -22.01 -3.35 16.61
C LEU A 122 -22.37 -1.93 17.11
N ILE A 123 -21.48 -0.94 17.02
CA ILE A 123 -21.71 0.39 17.64
C ILE A 123 -21.84 1.52 16.61
N LYS A 124 -20.95 1.62 15.60
CA LYS A 124 -20.96 2.67 14.56
C LYS A 124 -20.04 2.29 13.39
N LYS A 125 -20.33 2.73 12.16
CA LYS A 125 -19.37 2.63 11.04
C LYS A 125 -18.19 3.58 11.31
N PRO A 126 -16.92 3.10 11.28
CA PRO A 126 -15.77 3.98 11.42
C PRO A 126 -15.71 5.02 10.30
N MET A 127 -15.25 6.23 10.63
CA MET A 127 -14.79 7.19 9.63
C MET A 127 -13.39 6.78 9.16
N ASN A 128 -13.01 7.08 7.91
CA ASN A 128 -11.71 6.73 7.33
C ASN A 128 -11.45 5.22 7.13
N THR A 129 -12.45 4.48 6.70
CA THR A 129 -12.29 3.09 6.25
C THR A 129 -11.62 3.03 4.87
N ASN A 130 -10.74 2.05 4.68
CA ASN A 130 -10.26 1.65 3.36
C ASN A 130 -11.00 0.39 2.86
N LEU A 131 -10.66 -0.08 1.66
CA LEU A 131 -11.28 -1.26 1.05
C LEU A 131 -11.21 -2.51 1.93
N PHE A 132 -10.07 -2.76 2.60
CA PHE A 132 -9.92 -3.92 3.49
C PHE A 132 -10.79 -3.79 4.72
N ASP A 133 -10.84 -2.61 5.34
CA ASP A 133 -11.68 -2.34 6.51
C ASP A 133 -13.17 -2.58 6.18
N GLU A 134 -13.61 -2.16 4.99
CA GLU A 134 -14.99 -2.35 4.54
C GLU A 134 -15.37 -3.80 4.33
N ILE A 135 -14.46 -4.62 3.82
CA ILE A 135 -14.70 -6.07 3.67
C ILE A 135 -14.78 -6.71 5.04
N ILE A 136 -13.88 -6.35 5.94
CA ILE A 136 -13.81 -6.94 7.27
C ILE A 136 -15.04 -6.58 8.10
N LEU A 137 -15.55 -5.36 8.01
CA LEU A 137 -16.81 -4.95 8.66
C LEU A 137 -18.03 -5.80 8.25
N LYS A 138 -17.98 -6.55 7.13
CA LYS A 138 -19.05 -7.45 6.70
C LYS A 138 -19.01 -8.83 7.36
N PHE A 139 -17.96 -9.17 8.12
CA PHE A 139 -17.81 -10.48 8.75
C PHE A 139 -17.80 -10.41 10.29
N PRO A 140 -18.20 -11.48 11.00
CA PRO A 140 -18.09 -11.57 12.45
C PRO A 140 -16.61 -11.47 12.89
N GLN A 141 -16.30 -10.50 13.76
CA GLN A 141 -14.93 -10.24 14.17
C GLN A 141 -14.53 -11.11 15.36
N LYS A 142 -13.47 -11.92 15.21
CA LYS A 142 -12.76 -12.52 16.35
C LYS A 142 -11.82 -11.47 16.96
N LYS A 143 -11.59 -11.52 18.28
CA LYS A 143 -10.60 -10.66 18.93
C LYS A 143 -9.18 -11.12 18.55
N ASP A 144 -8.25 -10.18 18.44
CA ASP A 144 -6.81 -10.40 18.21
C ASP A 144 -6.50 -11.18 16.91
N ILE A 145 -6.96 -10.62 15.79
CA ILE A 145 -6.70 -11.16 14.46
C ILE A 145 -5.27 -10.82 14.07
N LYS A 146 -4.54 -11.81 13.57
CA LYS A 146 -3.29 -11.63 12.84
C LYS A 146 -3.56 -11.95 11.38
N VAL A 147 -3.40 -10.97 10.48
CA VAL A 147 -3.58 -11.24 9.05
C VAL A 147 -2.41 -12.02 8.48
N LYS A 148 -2.71 -12.90 7.52
CA LYS A 148 -1.73 -13.66 6.73
C LYS A 148 -1.73 -13.16 5.29
N ASN A 149 -1.50 -11.86 5.11
CA ASN A 149 -1.63 -11.16 3.82
C ASN A 149 -0.31 -10.83 3.13
N ILE A 150 0.83 -11.24 3.70
CA ILE A 150 2.13 -10.79 3.19
C ILE A 150 2.41 -11.32 1.78
N GLU A 151 2.02 -12.55 1.48
CA GLU A 151 2.22 -13.13 0.15
C GLU A 151 1.30 -12.49 -0.88
N ASP A 152 0.05 -12.18 -0.53
CA ASP A 152 -0.87 -11.46 -1.42
C ASP A 152 -0.35 -10.05 -1.73
N LEU A 153 0.19 -9.35 -0.73
CA LEU A 153 0.78 -8.02 -0.93
C LEU A 153 2.05 -8.09 -1.78
N LYS A 154 2.90 -9.12 -1.60
CA LYS A 154 4.08 -9.35 -2.46
C LYS A 154 3.65 -9.61 -3.91
N GLU A 155 2.65 -10.45 -4.12
CA GLU A 155 2.13 -10.74 -5.46
C GLU A 155 1.58 -9.47 -6.11
N LEU A 156 0.83 -8.66 -5.37
CA LEU A 156 0.27 -7.41 -5.85
C LEU A 156 1.37 -6.41 -6.27
N VAL A 157 2.37 -6.19 -5.41
CA VAL A 157 3.51 -5.32 -5.73
C VAL A 157 4.31 -5.87 -6.92
N PHE A 158 4.48 -7.19 -6.99
CA PHE A 158 5.15 -7.84 -8.11
C PHE A 158 4.39 -7.65 -9.43
N LYS A 159 3.06 -7.76 -9.42
CA LYS A 159 2.21 -7.47 -10.58
C LYS A 159 2.37 -6.02 -11.03
N LEU A 160 2.32 -5.06 -10.11
CA LEU A 160 2.53 -3.64 -10.43
C LEU A 160 3.93 -3.36 -11.01
N LYS A 161 4.99 -3.91 -10.40
CA LYS A 161 6.37 -3.76 -10.90
C LYS A 161 6.59 -4.34 -12.30
N ASN A 162 5.83 -5.36 -12.66
CA ASN A 162 5.89 -5.99 -13.97
C ASN A 162 4.73 -5.57 -14.89
N PHE A 163 3.96 -4.57 -14.47
CA PHE A 163 2.94 -3.95 -15.30
C PHE A 163 3.61 -3.44 -16.59
N GLY A 164 3.10 -3.90 -17.73
CA GLY A 164 3.68 -3.66 -19.06
C GLY A 164 4.67 -4.71 -19.59
N LYS A 165 5.06 -5.75 -18.83
CA LYS A 165 5.90 -6.85 -19.36
C LYS A 165 5.11 -8.00 -20.01
N ASN A 166 3.84 -8.20 -19.66
CA ASN A 166 3.02 -9.31 -20.18
C ASN A 166 1.53 -8.96 -20.12
N LEU A 167 1.03 -8.24 -21.13
CA LEU A 167 -0.36 -8.33 -21.56
C LEU A 167 -0.38 -8.64 -23.05
N LYS A 168 0.11 -9.85 -23.40
CA LYS A 168 -0.45 -10.57 -24.55
C LYS A 168 -1.71 -11.25 -24.00
N ILE A 169 -2.85 -10.59 -24.19
CA ILE A 169 -4.14 -11.28 -24.22
C ILE A 169 -4.22 -11.97 -25.59
#